data_AF-A0A437CUF1-F1
#
_entry.id   AF-A0A437CUF1-F1
#
_cell.length_a   1.000
_cell.length_b   1.000
_cell.length_c   1.000
_cell.angle_alpha   90.00
_cell.angle_beta   90.00
_cell.angle_gamma   90.00
#
_symmetry.space_group_name_H-M   'P 1'
#
loop_
_entity.id
_entity.type
_entity.pdbx_description
1 polymer ?
#
loop_
_entity_poly.entity_id
_entity_poly.type
_entity_poly.pdbx_seq_one_letter_code
_entity_poly.pdbx_strand_id
1 'polypeptide(L)'
;MHPVRVSIPSFRSENNSIEKGYTVFKIDVLMNGRLYSIEKRYSEFHALHKMLKRSIKPPEIPSNTSETGFPKSWSKGGKAWSSIYRL
;
A
#
# COMPACT_ATOMS: atom_id res chain seq x y z
N MET A 1 -10.49 15.95 -9.29
CA MET A 1 -10.29 14.63 -8.64
C MET A 1 -10.56 14.81 -7.15
N HIS A 2 -11.57 14.15 -6.59
CA HIS A 2 -11.75 14.14 -5.14
C HIS A 2 -10.74 13.14 -4.55
N PRO A 3 -10.03 13.47 -3.46
CA PRO A 3 -9.07 12.56 -2.86
C PRO A 3 -9.79 11.33 -2.32
N VAL A 4 -9.30 10.15 -2.66
CA VAL A 4 -9.72 8.89 -2.02
C VAL A 4 -9.04 8.84 -0.65
N ARG A 5 -9.81 8.68 0.43
CA ARG A 5 -9.27 8.41 1.77
C ARG A 5 -9.53 6.96 2.12
N VAL A 6 -8.51 6.29 2.63
CA VAL A 6 -8.58 4.89 3.06
C VAL A 6 -8.13 4.80 4.50
N SER A 7 -8.84 4.05 5.33
CA SER A 7 -8.47 3.79 6.72
C SER A 7 -8.82 2.36 7.12
N ILE A 8 -8.08 1.80 8.06
CA ILE A 8 -8.34 0.47 8.62
C ILE A 8 -8.80 0.69 10.08
N PRO A 9 -10.11 0.86 10.32
CA PRO A 9 -10.62 1.14 11.67
C PRO A 9 -10.51 -0.05 12.62
N SER A 10 -10.52 -1.29 12.10
CA SER A 10 -10.44 -2.48 12.93
C SER A 10 -9.97 -3.71 12.18
N PHE A 11 -9.56 -4.72 12.95
CA PHE A 11 -9.26 -6.05 12.46
C PHE A 11 -9.77 -7.09 13.47
N ARG A 12 -10.05 -8.31 13.00
CA ARG A 12 -10.40 -9.45 13.85
C ARG A 12 -9.60 -10.68 13.45
N SER A 13 -9.30 -11.52 14.42
CA SER A 13 -8.80 -12.87 14.17
C SER A 13 -9.99 -13.82 14.11
N GLU A 14 -10.06 -14.60 13.05
CA GLU A 14 -11.08 -15.60 12.83
C GLU A 14 -10.43 -16.98 12.96
N ASN A 15 -10.82 -17.73 13.99
CA ASN A 15 -10.34 -19.08 14.22
C ASN A 15 -11.43 -20.04 13.73
N ASN A 16 -11.11 -20.84 12.72
CA ASN A 16 -11.93 -21.96 12.31
C ASN A 16 -11.35 -23.24 12.95
N SER A 17 -12.19 -24.19 13.34
CA SER A 17 -11.73 -25.47 13.89
C SER A 17 -11.00 -26.34 12.86
N ILE A 18 -11.24 -26.07 11.57
CA ILE A 18 -10.69 -26.85 10.44
C ILE A 18 -9.51 -26.14 9.77
N GLU A 19 -9.54 -24.80 9.71
CA GLU A 19 -8.50 -24.00 9.05
C GLU A 19 -7.63 -23.26 10.06
N LYS A 20 -6.34 -23.11 9.73
CA LYS A 20 -5.45 -22.21 10.45
C LYS A 20 -6.07 -20.82 10.51
N GLY A 21 -6.23 -20.27 11.71
CA GLY A 21 -6.89 -18.98 11.92
C GLY A 21 -6.28 -17.87 11.05
N TYR A 22 -7.13 -16.94 10.60
CA TYR A 22 -6.74 -15.85 9.71
C TYR A 22 -7.25 -14.49 10.23
N THR A 23 -6.56 -13.42 9.86
CA THR A 23 -6.96 -12.06 10.22
C THR A 23 -7.76 -11.41 9.10
N VAL A 24 -8.90 -10.81 9.45
CA VAL A 24 -9.74 -10.01 8.56
C VAL A 24 -9.65 -8.54 8.99
N PHE A 25 -9.36 -7.67 8.02
CA PHE A 25 -9.32 -6.23 8.21
C PHE A 25 -10.62 -5.61 7.70
N LYS A 26 -11.24 -4.75 8.50
CA LYS A 26 -12.27 -3.83 8.03
C LYS A 26 -11.58 -2.59 7.49
N ILE A 27 -11.94 -2.16 6.29
CA ILE A 27 -11.39 -0.98 5.64
C ILE A 27 -12.52 -0.05 5.27
N ASP A 28 -12.37 1.21 5.64
CA ASP A 28 -13.26 2.29 5.26
C ASP A 28 -12.61 3.08 4.12
N VAL A 29 -13.34 3.21 3.01
CA VAL A 29 -12.94 3.95 1.82
C VAL A 29 -13.91 5.10 1.60
N LEU A 30 -13.45 6.33 1.76
CA LEU A 30 -14.20 7.54 1.43
C LEU A 30 -13.83 7.99 0.02
N MET A 31 -14.81 7.94 -0.89
CA MET A 31 -14.66 8.37 -2.26
C MET A 31 -15.91 9.12 -2.71
N ASN A 32 -15.73 10.30 -3.31
CA ASN A 32 -16.83 11.16 -3.79
C ASN A 32 -17.91 11.43 -2.71
N GLY A 33 -17.48 11.67 -1.47
CA GLY A 33 -18.38 11.90 -0.33
C GLY A 33 -19.14 10.67 0.17
N ARG A 34 -18.87 9.48 -0.38
CA ARG A 34 -19.49 8.22 0.03
C ARG A 34 -18.48 7.35 0.76
N LEU A 35 -18.91 6.80 1.90
CA LEU A 35 -18.13 5.88 2.71
C LEU A 35 -18.50 4.44 2.36
N TYR A 36 -17.51 3.64 1.97
CA TYR A 36 -17.64 2.22 1.70
C TYR A 36 -16.90 1.44 2.78
N SER A 37 -17.49 0.37 3.29
CA SER A 37 -16.85 -0.55 4.22
C SER A 37 -16.58 -1.88 3.50
N ILE A 38 -15.34 -2.34 3.51
CA ILE A 38 -14.94 -3.61 2.91
C ILE A 38 -14.18 -4.47 3.92
N GLU A 39 -14.28 -5.80 3.76
CA GLU A 39 -13.52 -6.75 4.56
C GLU A 39 -12.60 -7.60 3.69
N LYS A 40 -11.33 -7.71 4.11
CA LYS A 40 -10.26 -8.35 3.34
C LYS A 40 -9.29 -9.09 4.26
N ARG A 41 -8.84 -10.28 3.86
CA ARG A 41 -7.71 -11.00 4.49
C ARG A 41 -6.38 -10.43 4.01
N TYR A 42 -5.31 -10.63 4.80
CA TYR A 42 -3.94 -10.26 4.40
C TYR A 42 -3.54 -10.81 3.01
N SER A 43 -3.89 -12.07 2.74
CA SER A 43 -3.57 -12.75 1.47
C SER A 43 -4.14 -12.06 0.24
N GLU A 44 -5.31 -11.42 0.36
CA GLU A 44 -5.94 -10.67 -0.74
C GLU A 44 -5.15 -9.40 -1.07
N PHE A 45 -4.66 -8.67 -0.06
CA PHE A 45 -3.78 -7.52 -0.30
C PHE A 45 -2.45 -7.94 -0.91
N HIS A 46 -1.90 -9.07 -0.47
CA HIS A 46 -0.65 -9.60 -1.01
C HIS A 46 -0.79 -9.99 -2.48
N ALA A 47 -1.91 -10.60 -2.87
CA ALA A 47 -2.22 -10.91 -4.27
C ALA A 47 -2.38 -9.62 -5.10
N LEU A 48 -3.14 -8.65 -4.59
CA LEU A 48 -3.32 -7.34 -5.23
C LEU A 48 -1.97 -6.65 -5.44
N HIS A 49 -1.10 -6.62 -4.44
CA HIS A 49 0.22 -6.01 -4.51
C HIS A 49 1.10 -6.66 -5.59
N LYS A 50 1.09 -7.99 -5.70
CA LYS A 50 1.80 -8.71 -6.78
C LYS A 50 1.27 -8.34 -8.16
N MET A 51 -0.05 -8.17 -8.29
CA MET A 51 -0.70 -7.81 -9.55
C MET A 51 -0.36 -6.36 -9.95
N LEU A 52 -0.48 -5.41 -9.03
CA LEU A 52 -0.16 -4.01 -9.26
C LEU A 52 1.31 -3.78 -9.62
N LYS A 53 2.23 -4.51 -8.98
CA LYS A 53 3.67 -4.48 -9.32
C LYS A 53 3.96 -4.83 -10.78
N ARG A 54 3.09 -5.62 -11.44
CA ARG A 54 3.24 -5.98 -12.85
C ARG A 54 2.56 -4.98 -13.79
N SER A 55 1.47 -4.35 -13.34
CA SER A 55 0.64 -3.48 -14.18
C SER A 55 1.04 -2.00 -14.13
N ILE A 56 1.61 -1.53 -13.03
CA ILE A 56 2.03 -0.14 -12.88
C ILE A 56 3.49 -0.05 -13.31
N LYS A 57 3.77 0.64 -14.42
CA LYS A 57 5.16 1.04 -14.74
C LYS A 57 5.70 1.81 -13.53
N PRO A 58 6.89 1.47 -13.02
CA PRO A 58 7.55 2.31 -12.04
C PRO A 58 7.52 3.75 -12.57
N PRO A 59 7.09 4.74 -11.78
CA PRO A 59 7.17 6.12 -12.24
C PRO A 59 8.60 6.36 -12.72
N GLU A 60 8.75 6.84 -13.96
CA GLU A 60 10.05 7.17 -14.50
C GLU A 60 10.65 8.23 -13.57
N ILE A 61 11.64 7.82 -12.78
CA ILE A 61 12.39 8.75 -11.94
C ILE A 61 13.08 9.67 -12.94
N PRO A 62 12.81 10.99 -12.94
CA PRO A 62 13.45 11.88 -13.89
C PRO A 62 14.96 11.76 -13.69
N SER A 63 15.63 11.19 -14.70
CA SER A 63 17.07 11.05 -14.74
C SER A 63 17.66 12.42 -15.00
N ASN A 64 17.90 13.16 -13.91
CA ASN A 64 18.93 14.19 -13.75
C ASN A 64 18.75 15.44 -14.65
N THR A 65 18.41 16.60 -14.06
CA THR A 65 19.36 17.72 -13.80
C THR A 65 18.59 19.01 -13.46
N SER A 66 18.94 19.57 -12.29
CA SER A 66 18.69 20.93 -11.77
C SER A 66 17.26 21.44 -11.61
N GLU A 67 16.96 21.93 -10.39
CA GLU A 67 15.75 22.67 -9.97
C GLU A 67 14.56 21.87 -9.41
N THR A 68 14.80 21.01 -8.42
CA THR A 68 13.87 20.92 -7.28
C THR A 68 14.67 20.54 -6.04
N GLY A 69 14.55 21.32 -4.97
CA GLY A 69 15.43 21.35 -3.79
C GLY A 69 15.42 20.10 -2.90
N PHE A 70 15.72 18.93 -3.46
CA PHE A 70 16.03 17.74 -2.67
C PHE A 70 17.46 17.85 -2.11
N PRO A 71 17.67 17.69 -0.80
CA PRO A 71 19.01 17.75 -0.22
C PRO A 71 19.92 16.68 -0.84
N LYS A 72 21.15 17.06 -1.22
CA LYS A 72 22.17 16.14 -1.78
C LYS A 72 22.54 14.97 -0.86
N SER A 73 22.10 14.97 0.40
CA SER A 73 22.36 13.91 1.38
C SER A 73 21.63 12.59 1.10
N TRP A 74 20.65 12.57 0.20
CA TRP A 74 19.88 11.35 -0.11
C TRP A 74 20.55 10.45 -1.16
N SER A 75 21.68 10.88 -1.74
CA SER A 75 22.33 10.18 -2.86
C SER A 75 23.59 9.39 -2.48
N LYS A 76 23.88 9.15 -1.20
CA LYS A 76 24.96 8.24 -0.80
C LYS A 76 24.48 7.18 0.18
N GLY A 77 24.14 6.01 -0.37
CA GLY A 77 23.87 4.79 0.40
C GLY A 77 22.61 4.11 -0.09
N GLY A 78 22.76 3.17 -1.04
CA GLY A 78 21.69 2.38 -1.66
C GLY A 78 20.94 1.44 -0.71
N LYS A 79 20.36 1.96 0.37
CA LYS A 79 19.56 1.21 1.36
C LYS A 79 18.29 1.92 1.81
N ALA A 80 17.98 3.13 1.33
CA ALA A 80 16.74 3.83 1.68
C ALA A 80 15.52 3.34 0.87
N TRP A 81 15.73 2.92 -0.38
CA TRP A 81 14.63 2.52 -1.27
C TRP A 81 14.11 1.10 -1.00
N SER A 82 14.95 0.18 -0.50
CA SER A 82 14.50 -1.19 -0.18
C SER A 82 13.52 -1.26 0.99
N SER A 83 13.47 -0.26 1.88
CA SER A 83 12.60 -0.32 3.06
C SER A 83 11.13 -0.01 2.74
N ILE A 84 10.87 0.70 1.63
CA ILE A 84 9.50 1.09 1.25
C ILE A 84 8.77 -0.06 0.53
N TYR A 85 9.52 -0.96 -0.13
CA TYR A 85 8.96 -2.04 -0.95
C TYR A 85 9.08 -3.44 -0.33
N ARG A 86 9.56 -3.54 0.92
CA ARG A 86 9.71 -4.80 1.67
C ARG A 86 8.61 -4.95 2.72
N LEU A 87 7.35 -4.95 2.28
CA LEU A 87 6.18 -5.45 3.00
C LEU A 87 5.26 -6.20 2.00
#